data_AF-A0A4Q3EWS1-F1
#
_entry.id   AF-A0A4Q3EWS1-F1
#
_cell.length_a   1.000
_cell.length_b   1.000
_cell.length_c   1.000
_cell.angle_alpha   90.00
_cell.angle_beta   90.00
_cell.angle_gamma   90.00
#
_symmetry.space_group_name_H-M   'P 1'
#
loop_
_entity.id
_entity.type
_entity.pdbx_description
1 polymer ?
#
loop_
_entity_poly.entity_id
_entity_poly.type
_entity_poly.pdbx_seq_one_letter_code
_entity_poly.pdbx_strand_id
1 'polypeptide(L)'
;MWTQPELDNEFNKSASDSMNTLSALVNKVVKQGYTDSFTVTKKGLYSNSMDKAYLPNEVNVVNFYRFEGQSDPSDNAIMYVIETPDGQKGTLIDAYGTYSDGSVNKFMQEVEEINKLNKKSEGTGSSEA
;
A
#
# COMPACT_ATOMS: atom_id res chain seq x y z
N MET A 1 11.13 -30.66 -49.45
CA MET A 1 11.45 -29.29 -49.01
C MET A 1 10.15 -28.58 -48.69
N TRP A 2 9.71 -28.68 -47.44
CA TRP A 2 8.65 -27.85 -46.87
C TRP A 2 9.27 -27.23 -45.62
N THR A 3 9.43 -25.91 -45.61
CA THR A 3 9.71 -25.16 -44.40
C THR A 3 8.65 -24.08 -44.35
N GLN A 4 7.64 -24.29 -43.51
CA GLN A 4 6.71 -23.23 -43.10
C GLN A 4 7.24 -22.56 -41.82
N PRO A 5 6.83 -21.31 -41.58
CA PRO A 5 7.62 -20.29 -40.89
C PRO A 5 7.45 -20.32 -39.37
N GLU A 6 8.54 -20.11 -38.64
CA GLU A 6 8.47 -19.83 -37.21
C GLU A 6 8.09 -18.36 -37.02
N LEU A 7 6.78 -18.17 -36.83
CA LEU A 7 6.23 -17.08 -36.05
C LEU A 7 6.65 -17.30 -34.60
N ASP A 8 7.68 -16.62 -34.13
CA ASP A 8 7.81 -16.37 -32.71
C ASP A 8 8.39 -14.98 -32.38
N ASN A 9 7.54 -14.27 -31.63
CA ASN A 9 7.93 -13.55 -30.43
C ASN A 9 8.38 -12.09 -30.55
N GLU A 10 7.46 -11.25 -31.04
CA GLU A 10 7.39 -9.81 -30.76
C GLU A 10 6.97 -9.52 -29.29
N PHE A 11 7.58 -10.19 -28.31
CA PHE A 11 7.19 -10.06 -26.88
C PHE A 11 8.35 -9.83 -25.91
N ASN A 12 9.51 -9.40 -26.40
CA ASN A 12 10.64 -9.08 -25.51
C ASN A 12 11.17 -7.66 -25.71
N LYS A 13 10.29 -6.68 -25.57
CA LYS A 13 10.68 -5.26 -25.45
C LYS A 13 10.00 -4.58 -24.27
N SER A 14 10.06 -5.16 -23.07
CA SER A 14 9.82 -4.40 -21.82
C SER A 14 10.33 -5.13 -20.57
N ALA A 15 11.60 -5.52 -20.54
CA ALA A 15 12.23 -6.10 -19.34
C ALA A 15 12.99 -5.06 -18.49
N SER A 16 13.16 -3.82 -18.98
CA SER A 16 13.97 -2.79 -18.31
C SER A 16 13.18 -1.62 -17.73
N ASP A 17 11.87 -1.52 -17.97
CA ASP A 17 11.00 -0.49 -17.34
C ASP A 17 10.36 -1.00 -16.03
N SER A 18 10.50 -2.30 -15.75
CA SER A 18 9.68 -3.03 -14.77
C SER A 18 10.08 -2.85 -13.29
N MET A 19 11.15 -2.11 -12.97
CA MET A 19 11.65 -2.00 -11.59
C MET A 19 10.81 -1.11 -10.66
N ASN A 20 9.91 -0.27 -11.20
CA ASN A 20 9.02 0.62 -10.42
C ASN A 20 7.52 0.27 -10.57
N THR A 21 7.18 -0.91 -11.09
CA THR A 21 5.78 -1.31 -11.22
C THR A 21 5.20 -1.75 -9.87
N LEU A 22 3.90 -1.52 -9.65
CA LEU A 22 3.17 -1.97 -8.45
C LEU A 22 3.45 -3.46 -8.19
N SER A 23 3.36 -4.29 -9.23
CA SER A 23 3.62 -5.72 -9.17
C SER A 23 5.02 -6.06 -8.65
N ALA A 24 6.05 -5.33 -9.07
CA ALA A 24 7.42 -5.53 -8.60
C ALA A 24 7.57 -5.16 -7.12
N LEU A 25 6.97 -4.05 -6.68
CA LEU A 25 7.00 -3.64 -5.29
C LEU A 25 6.23 -4.60 -4.37
N VAL A 26 5.03 -5.04 -4.78
CA VAL A 26 4.25 -6.06 -4.07
C VAL A 26 5.08 -7.32 -3.89
N ASN A 27 5.72 -7.80 -4.96
CA ASN A 27 6.57 -8.99 -4.87
C ASN A 27 7.76 -8.79 -3.91
N LYS A 28 8.35 -7.58 -3.91
CA LYS A 28 9.46 -7.22 -3.02
C LYS A 28 9.05 -7.25 -1.56
N VAL A 29 7.92 -6.64 -1.19
CA VAL A 29 7.49 -6.61 0.22
C VAL A 29 6.94 -7.96 0.67
N VAL A 30 6.30 -8.73 -0.21
CA VAL A 30 5.92 -10.12 0.07
C VAL A 30 7.16 -10.96 0.42
N LYS A 31 8.28 -10.78 -0.30
CA LYS A 31 9.58 -11.40 0.04
C LYS A 31 10.17 -10.91 1.36
N GLN A 32 9.79 -9.74 1.84
CA GLN A 32 10.17 -9.21 3.16
C GLN A 32 9.26 -9.71 4.29
N GLY A 33 8.23 -10.50 3.99
CA GLY A 33 7.28 -11.04 4.97
C GLY A 33 5.97 -10.25 5.08
N TYR A 34 5.75 -9.24 4.24
CA TYR A 34 4.45 -8.54 4.13
C TYR A 34 3.51 -9.35 3.23
N THR A 35 3.05 -10.49 3.75
CA THR A 35 2.21 -11.42 3.01
C THR A 35 0.72 -11.20 3.26
N ASP A 36 0.37 -10.44 4.29
CA ASP A 36 -1.03 -10.13 4.58
C ASP A 36 -1.56 -9.04 3.64
N SER A 37 -2.85 -9.14 3.33
CA SER A 37 -3.57 -8.14 2.55
C SER A 37 -4.58 -7.44 3.44
N PHE A 38 -4.42 -6.14 3.57
CA PHE A 38 -5.32 -5.31 4.34
C PHE A 38 -6.35 -4.63 3.43
N THR A 39 -7.53 -4.35 3.96
CA THR A 39 -8.58 -3.62 3.27
C THR A 39 -9.31 -2.71 4.25
N VAL A 40 -9.53 -1.45 3.89
CA VAL A 40 -10.29 -0.55 4.75
C VAL A 40 -11.78 -0.86 4.59
N THR A 41 -12.44 -1.07 5.72
CA THR A 41 -13.87 -1.32 5.82
C THR A 41 -14.50 -0.29 6.75
N LYS A 42 -15.84 -0.31 6.89
CA LYS A 42 -16.56 0.55 7.85
C LYS A 42 -16.13 0.36 9.31
N LYS A 43 -15.49 -0.77 9.64
CA LYS A 43 -14.99 -1.08 10.99
C LYS A 43 -13.54 -0.63 11.22
N GLY A 44 -12.82 -0.25 10.16
CA GLY A 44 -11.39 0.02 10.19
C GLY A 44 -10.61 -0.85 9.20
N LEU A 45 -9.32 -1.03 9.45
CA LEU A 45 -8.42 -1.81 8.59
C LEU A 45 -8.63 -3.31 8.84
N TYR A 46 -9.23 -4.02 7.90
CA TYR A 46 -9.45 -5.46 7.98
C TYR A 46 -8.26 -6.24 7.42
N SER A 47 -7.73 -7.17 8.22
CA SER A 47 -6.74 -8.17 7.82
C SER A 47 -7.43 -9.41 7.31
N ASN A 48 -7.12 -9.80 6.07
CA ASN A 48 -7.64 -11.05 5.50
C ASN A 48 -6.98 -12.28 6.12
N SER A 49 -5.71 -12.20 6.56
CA SER A 49 -5.04 -13.35 7.17
C SER A 49 -5.53 -13.64 8.59
N MET A 50 -5.85 -12.60 9.37
CA MET A 50 -6.31 -12.76 10.75
C MET A 50 -7.83 -12.73 10.90
N ASP A 51 -8.58 -12.43 9.84
CA ASP A 51 -10.03 -12.18 9.88
C ASP A 51 -10.41 -11.16 10.98
N LYS A 52 -9.61 -10.09 11.09
CA LYS A 52 -9.69 -9.12 12.19
C LYS A 52 -9.64 -7.70 11.66
N ALA A 53 -10.44 -6.81 12.23
CA ALA A 53 -10.38 -5.39 11.96
C ALA A 53 -9.56 -4.66 13.03
N TYR A 54 -8.72 -3.73 12.60
CA TYR A 54 -7.88 -2.87 13.41
C TYR A 54 -8.37 -1.42 13.35
N LEU A 55 -8.32 -0.75 14.50
CA LEU A 55 -8.63 0.67 14.61
C LEU A 55 -7.46 1.53 14.09
N PRO A 56 -7.72 2.78 13.65
CA PRO A 56 -6.66 3.67 13.16
C PRO A 56 -5.57 3.96 14.21
N ASN A 57 -5.89 3.88 15.51
CA ASN A 57 -4.90 4.02 16.59
C ASN A 57 -4.01 2.79 16.77
N GLU A 58 -4.42 1.63 16.27
CA GLU A 58 -3.68 0.37 16.38
C GLU A 58 -2.84 0.09 15.14
N VAL A 59 -3.08 0.83 14.05
CA VAL A 59 -2.41 0.62 12.77
C VAL A 59 -1.16 1.49 12.69
N ASN A 60 -0.03 0.87 12.36
CA ASN A 60 1.21 1.59 12.10
C ASN A 60 1.54 1.54 10.60
N VAL A 61 1.41 2.69 9.92
CA VAL A 61 1.81 2.83 8.52
C VAL A 61 3.31 3.07 8.48
N VAL A 62 4.06 2.06 8.04
CA VAL A 62 5.53 2.12 7.96
C VAL A 62 5.97 2.95 6.77
N ASN A 63 5.31 2.73 5.63
CA ASN A 63 5.60 3.47 4.41
C ASN A 63 4.40 3.43 3.47
N PHE A 64 4.36 4.33 2.49
CA PHE A 64 3.39 4.27 1.42
C PHE A 64 4.05 4.60 0.07
N TYR A 65 3.51 4.00 -0.98
CA TYR A 65 4.00 4.14 -2.34
C TYR A 65 2.82 4.47 -3.24
N ARG A 66 2.89 5.65 -3.86
CA ARG A 66 1.93 6.05 -4.89
C ARG A 66 2.46 5.63 -6.25
N PHE A 67 1.63 4.94 -6.99
CA PHE A 67 1.84 4.56 -8.38
C PHE A 67 0.91 5.41 -9.23
N GLU A 68 1.49 6.05 -10.24
CA GLU A 68 0.74 6.77 -11.26
C GLU A 68 0.94 6.03 -12.57
N GLY A 69 -0.13 5.48 -13.12
CA GLY A 69 -0.09 4.77 -14.39
C GLY A 69 0.24 5.72 -15.53
N GLN A 70 1.14 5.34 -16.43
CA GLN A 70 1.51 6.16 -17.58
C GLN A 70 0.40 6.29 -18.65
N SER A 71 -0.68 5.50 -18.57
CA SER A 71 -1.63 5.38 -19.68
C SER A 71 -3.11 5.44 -19.30
N ASP A 72 -3.49 5.03 -18.09
CA ASP A 72 -4.89 5.07 -17.66
C ASP A 72 -5.02 5.68 -16.26
N PRO A 73 -6.00 6.59 -16.03
CA PRO A 73 -6.30 7.09 -14.69
C PRO A 73 -6.79 5.98 -13.74
N SER A 74 -7.15 4.82 -14.29
CA SER A 74 -7.49 3.58 -13.57
C SER A 74 -6.26 2.84 -13.03
N ASP A 75 -5.06 3.12 -13.53
CA ASP A 75 -3.80 2.53 -13.08
C ASP A 75 -3.18 3.29 -11.89
N ASN A 76 -3.83 4.36 -11.43
CA ASN A 76 -3.42 5.08 -10.23
C ASN A 76 -3.75 4.24 -8.99
N ALA A 77 -2.72 3.87 -8.23
CA ALA A 77 -2.87 3.08 -7.02
C ALA A 77 -1.96 3.59 -5.92
N ILE A 78 -2.41 3.49 -4.68
CA ILE A 78 -1.59 3.77 -3.51
C ILE A 78 -1.48 2.49 -2.70
N MET A 79 -0.24 2.08 -2.46
CA MET A 79 0.11 0.93 -1.65
C MET A 79 0.68 1.40 -0.32
N TYR A 80 0.00 1.07 0.77
CA TYR A 80 0.46 1.32 2.13
C TYR A 80 1.06 0.03 2.69
N VAL A 81 2.26 0.15 3.26
CA VAL A 81 2.94 -0.90 4.02
C VAL A 81 2.58 -0.70 5.48
N ILE A 82 1.88 -1.69 6.03
CA ILE A 82 1.28 -1.60 7.35
C ILE A 82 1.83 -2.71 8.23
N GLU A 83 2.16 -2.32 9.46
CA GLU A 83 2.49 -3.22 10.55
C GLU A 83 1.47 -3.02 11.69
N THR A 84 1.08 -4.13 12.30
CA THR A 84 0.19 -4.13 13.47
C THR A 84 1.00 -4.42 14.73
N PRO A 85 0.52 -4.02 15.92
CA PRO A 85 1.17 -4.31 17.19
C PRO A 85 1.24 -5.82 17.49
N ASP A 86 0.34 -6.60 16.90
CA ASP A 86 0.33 -8.07 16.98
C ASP A 86 1.47 -8.71 16.14
N GLY A 87 2.26 -7.92 15.42
CA GLY A 87 3.34 -8.38 14.54
C GLY A 87 2.89 -8.77 13.13
N GLN A 88 1.60 -8.60 12.79
CA GLN A 88 1.12 -8.83 11.44
C GLN A 88 1.65 -7.75 10.51
N LYS A 89 2.23 -8.20 9.39
CA LYS A 89 2.79 -7.34 8.35
C LYS A 89 2.08 -7.61 7.05
N GLY A 90 1.64 -6.54 6.41
CA GLY A 90 0.87 -6.65 5.18
C GLY A 90 0.79 -5.34 4.43
N THR A 91 0.03 -5.36 3.35
CA THR A 91 -0.11 -4.21 2.46
C THR A 91 -1.57 -3.91 2.20
N LEU A 92 -1.89 -2.62 2.17
CA LEU A 92 -3.18 -2.12 1.71
C LEU A 92 -2.95 -1.49 0.34
N ILE A 93 -3.63 -1.99 -0.67
CA ILE A 93 -3.60 -1.41 -2.03
C ILE A 93 -4.96 -0.78 -2.28
N ASP A 94 -4.97 0.52 -2.54
CA ASP A 94 -6.16 1.29 -2.93
C ASP A 94 -5.99 1.79 -4.36
N ALA A 95 -6.99 1.59 -5.21
CA ALA A 95 -7.02 2.18 -6.54
C ALA A 95 -7.48 3.64 -6.40
N TYR A 96 -6.52 4.57 -6.38
CA TYR A 96 -6.82 5.97 -6.10
C TYR A 96 -7.27 6.70 -7.36
N GLY A 97 -8.49 7.27 -7.39
CA GLY A 97 -9.06 7.93 -8.57
C GLY A 97 -10.55 8.21 -8.42
N THR A 98 -11.29 8.28 -9.53
CA THR A 98 -12.75 8.55 -9.54
C THR A 98 -13.56 7.52 -8.75
N TYR A 99 -12.97 6.34 -8.47
CA TYR A 99 -13.55 5.25 -7.71
C TYR A 99 -12.91 5.03 -6.34
N SER A 100 -12.07 5.97 -5.86
CA SER A 100 -11.51 5.88 -4.52
C SER A 100 -12.59 5.76 -3.47
N ASP A 101 -12.47 4.75 -2.62
CA ASP A 101 -13.33 4.62 -1.47
C ASP A 101 -12.91 5.69 -0.45
N GLY A 102 -13.77 6.69 -0.21
CA GLY A 102 -13.51 7.76 0.76
C GLY A 102 -13.21 7.23 2.17
N SER A 103 -13.57 5.97 2.44
CA SER A 103 -13.21 5.24 3.65
C SER A 103 -11.70 5.13 3.86
N VAL A 104 -10.91 4.85 2.80
CA VAL A 104 -9.45 4.71 2.90
C VAL A 104 -8.80 6.05 3.24
N ASN A 105 -9.20 7.11 2.54
CA ASN A 105 -8.67 8.44 2.78
C ASN A 105 -8.93 8.91 4.21
N LYS A 106 -10.18 8.73 4.68
CA LYS A 106 -10.57 9.08 6.04
C LYS A 106 -9.80 8.27 7.09
N PHE A 107 -9.68 6.96 6.88
CA PHE A 107 -8.94 6.08 7.79
C PHE A 107 -7.48 6.51 7.91
N MET A 108 -6.80 6.75 6.78
CA MET A 108 -5.40 7.18 6.78
C MET A 108 -5.20 8.56 7.41
N GLN A 109 -6.15 9.47 7.21
CA GLN A 109 -6.15 10.77 7.88
C GLN A 109 -6.22 10.60 9.40
N GLU A 110 -7.13 9.75 9.90
CA GLU A 110 -7.24 9.47 11.34
C GLU A 110 -5.94 8.87 11.91
N VAL A 111 -5.33 7.90 11.22
CA VAL A 111 -4.03 7.32 11.61
C VAL A 111 -2.96 8.42 11.74
N GLU A 112 -2.85 9.31 10.76
CA GLU A 112 -1.85 10.39 10.77
C GLU A 112 -2.11 11.41 11.88
N GLU A 113 -3.37 11.79 12.11
CA GLU A 113 -3.76 12.72 13.19
C GLU A 113 -3.42 12.16 14.57
N ILE A 114 -3.73 10.89 14.82
CA ILE A 114 -3.40 10.19 16.07
C ILE A 114 -1.88 10.18 16.30
N ASN A 115 -1.10 9.84 15.27
CA ASN A 115 0.36 9.85 15.35
C ASN A 115 0.93 11.25 15.65
N LYS A 116 0.33 12.31 15.09
CA LYS A 116 0.72 13.70 15.39
C LYS A 116 0.39 14.10 16.83
N LEU A 117 -0.78 13.70 17.36
CA LEU A 117 -1.18 13.99 18.74
C LEU A 117 -0.26 13.30 19.76
N ASN A 118 0.14 12.05 19.48
CA ASN A 118 1.08 11.31 20.32
C ASN A 118 2.48 11.95 20.32
N LYS A 119 2.94 12.55 19.21
CA LYS A 119 4.21 13.30 19.18
C LYS A 119 4.16 14.66 19.89
N LYS A 120 3.00 15.32 19.91
CA LYS A 120 2.89 16.69 20.45
C LYS A 120 2.86 16.73 21.98
N SER A 121 2.50 15.62 22.63
CA SER A 121 2.45 15.51 24.10
C SER A 121 3.83 15.32 24.75
N GLU A 122 4.87 14.95 23.99
CA GLU A 122 6.25 14.79 24.50
C GLU A 122 7.15 16.02 24.25
N GLY A 123 6.59 17.13 23.73
CA GLY A 123 7.33 18.32 23.31
C GLY A 123 7.00 19.62 24.05
N THR A 124 6.32 19.58 25.19
CA THR A 124 6.03 20.79 25.98
C THR A 124 6.63 20.70 27.38
N GLY A 125 7.95 20.74 27.44
CA GLY A 125 8.71 21.03 28.64
C GLY A 125 9.93 21.85 28.25
N SER A 126 10.06 23.05 28.81
CA SER A 126 11.04 24.12 28.49
C SER A 126 10.48 25.09 27.44
N SER A 127 10.12 26.33 27.75
CA SER A 127 10.77 27.27 28.68
C SER A 127 9.77 28.17 29.40
N GLU A 128 9.68 28.00 30.71
CA GLU A 128 9.47 29.11 31.64
C GLU A 128 10.83 29.79 31.85
N ALA A 129 10.94 31.07 31.48
CA ALA A 129 11.79 32.10 32.09
C ALA A 129 11.59 33.44 31.34
#